data_AF-A0A7G9B3G8-F1
#
_entry.id   AF-A0A7G9B3G8-F1
#
_cell.length_a   1.000
_cell.length_b   1.000
_cell.length_c   1.000
_cell.angle_alpha   90.00
_cell.angle_beta   90.00
_cell.angle_gamma   90.00
#
_symmetry.space_group_name_H-M   'P 1'
#
loop_
_entity.id
_entity.type
_entity.pdbx_description
1 polymer ?
#
loop_
_entity_poly.entity_id
_entity_poly.type
_entity_poly.pdbx_seq_one_letter_code
_entity_poly.pdbx_strand_id
1 'polypeptide(L)'
;MPETKLMELGYYDPQAEVRLNVYADTLMFDTVRKEKTLSAVRFGGYPESVQAIADVIFSGGTIETRLDGKTQLLKCMPRGYRRQLAHDGVYATATLMANDDTQTAATDEEDEENLQEELQPRTCYLFCPAGDKDRLYEELDRKTAAPLIPAFRDYVLDALIARGDLRQMTVLSLRERMDAWVLQLLPEDRNVIEVLERGVRGCYQRHGGHDRSRTPAGRADPPDRLRHF
;
A
#
# COMPACT_ATOMS: atom_id res chain seq x y z
N MET A 1 -6.76 10.79 31.57
CA MET A 1 -6.52 9.75 30.55
C MET A 1 -7.38 10.09 29.36
N PRO A 2 -6.89 10.15 28.12
CA PRO A 2 -7.76 10.43 26.99
C PRO A 2 -8.68 9.22 26.81
N GLU A 3 -9.99 9.43 26.88
CA GLU A 3 -10.99 8.40 26.60
C GLU A 3 -10.75 7.88 25.18
N THR A 4 -10.34 6.63 25.07
CA THR A 4 -10.09 5.97 23.79
C THR A 4 -11.44 5.63 23.18
N LYS A 5 -12.03 6.61 22.48
CA LYS A 5 -13.38 6.48 21.94
C LYS A 5 -13.35 5.56 20.72
N LEU A 6 -14.05 4.43 20.81
CA LEU A 6 -14.28 3.53 19.67
C LEU A 6 -14.93 4.31 18.52
N MET A 7 -14.50 4.01 17.29
CA MET A 7 -15.06 4.63 16.10
C MET A 7 -16.42 4.00 15.79
N GLU A 8 -17.46 4.82 15.68
CA GLU A 8 -18.78 4.33 15.27
C GLU A 8 -18.75 3.97 13.78
N LEU A 9 -19.14 2.73 13.47
CA LEU A 9 -19.43 2.25 12.13
C LEU A 9 -20.92 1.98 12.02
N GLY A 10 -21.56 2.56 11.01
CA GLY A 10 -22.98 2.42 10.74
C GLY A 10 -23.24 1.89 9.35
N TYR A 11 -24.35 1.18 9.20
CA TYR A 11 -24.95 0.87 7.90
C TYR A 11 -26.44 1.18 7.96
N TYR A 12 -26.97 1.72 6.88
CA TYR A 12 -28.39 1.99 6.73
C TYR A 12 -28.93 1.29 5.49
N ASP A 13 -29.91 0.42 5.70
CA ASP A 13 -30.63 -0.22 4.62
C ASP A 13 -31.96 0.53 4.36
N PRO A 14 -32.11 1.23 3.22
CA PRO A 14 -33.34 1.95 2.90
C PRO A 14 -34.51 1.03 2.54
N GLN A 15 -34.27 -0.22 2.15
CA GLN A 15 -35.35 -1.17 1.82
C GLN A 15 -35.94 -1.81 3.07
N ALA A 16 -35.10 -2.11 4.05
CA ALA A 16 -35.52 -2.67 5.32
C ALA A 16 -35.83 -1.62 6.40
N GLU A 17 -35.46 -0.35 6.18
CA GLU A 17 -35.50 0.74 7.17
C GLU A 17 -34.72 0.41 8.46
N VAL A 18 -33.69 -0.43 8.35
CA VAL A 18 -32.86 -0.87 9.48
C VAL A 18 -31.55 -0.08 9.51
N ARG A 19 -31.18 0.40 10.70
CA ARG A 19 -29.87 0.99 10.97
C ARG A 19 -29.07 0.07 11.89
N LEU A 20 -27.92 -0.37 11.42
CA LEU A 20 -26.98 -1.18 12.18
C LEU A 20 -25.83 -0.29 12.62
N ASN A 21 -25.39 -0.45 13.87
CA ASN A 21 -24.21 0.24 14.39
C ASN A 21 -23.30 -0.75 15.12
N VAL A 22 -22.00 -0.66 14.83
CA VAL A 22 -20.93 -1.42 15.49
C VAL A 22 -19.77 -0.48 15.82
N TYR A 23 -18.86 -0.93 16.66
CA TYR A 23 -17.75 -0.11 17.13
C TYR A 23 -16.42 -0.68 16.64
N ALA A 24 -15.65 0.14 15.93
CA ALA A 24 -14.34 -0.21 15.41
C ALA A 24 -13.21 0.30 16.30
N ASP A 25 -12.19 -0.52 16.45
CA ASP A 25 -10.94 -0.14 17.10
C ASP A 25 -9.80 0.09 16.10
N THR A 26 -9.90 -0.50 14.91
CA THR A 26 -8.98 -0.28 13.79
C THR A 26 -9.76 -0.14 12.49
N LEU A 27 -9.45 0.90 11.72
CA LEU A 27 -10.05 1.19 10.43
C LEU A 27 -8.97 1.70 9.47
N MET A 28 -8.89 1.11 8.29
CA MET A 28 -7.94 1.43 7.24
C MET A 28 -8.66 1.57 5.92
N PHE A 29 -8.44 2.69 5.24
CA PHE A 29 -9.03 2.96 3.93
C PHE A 29 -8.08 3.71 3.02
N ASP A 30 -8.15 3.41 1.74
CA ASP A 30 -7.47 4.16 0.69
C ASP A 30 -8.33 5.35 0.27
N THR A 31 -7.71 6.49 0.00
CA THR A 31 -8.39 7.68 -0.53
C THR A 31 -7.90 7.96 -1.95
N VAL A 32 -8.63 7.48 -2.95
CA VAL A 32 -8.32 7.67 -4.37
C VAL A 32 -9.32 8.64 -4.97
N ARG A 33 -8.85 9.77 -5.51
CA ARG A 33 -9.69 10.76 -6.22
C ARG A 33 -10.95 11.19 -5.43
N LYS A 34 -10.82 11.32 -4.10
CA LYS A 34 -11.87 11.64 -3.11
C LYS A 34 -12.82 10.49 -2.75
N GLU A 35 -12.74 9.35 -3.42
CA GLU A 35 -13.44 8.15 -3.00
C GLU A 35 -12.63 7.46 -1.90
N LYS A 36 -13.33 6.95 -0.89
CA LYS A 36 -12.72 6.22 0.22
C LYS A 36 -13.12 4.76 0.11
N THR A 37 -12.13 3.92 -0.13
CA THR A 37 -12.32 2.48 -0.29
C THR A 37 -11.83 1.79 0.97
N LEU A 38 -12.68 1.00 1.60
CA LEU A 38 -12.33 0.22 2.77
C LEU A 38 -11.28 -0.83 2.39
N SER A 39 -10.23 -0.94 3.20
CA SER A 39 -9.19 -1.94 2.97
C SER A 39 -9.00 -2.86 4.15
N ALA A 40 -9.01 -2.37 5.38
CA ALA A 40 -9.04 -3.26 6.53
C ALA A 40 -9.85 -2.64 7.67
N VAL A 41 -10.54 -3.47 8.42
CA VAL A 41 -11.32 -3.02 9.58
C VAL A 41 -11.39 -4.11 10.62
N ARG A 42 -11.28 -3.71 11.89
CA ARG A 42 -11.63 -4.54 13.03
C ARG A 42 -12.69 -3.84 13.85
N PHE A 43 -13.80 -4.53 14.06
CA PHE A 43 -14.93 -4.02 14.82
C PHE A 43 -15.56 -5.10 15.70
N GLY A 44 -16.28 -4.64 16.72
CA GLY A 44 -16.99 -5.49 17.65
C GLY A 44 -18.34 -4.91 18.06
N GLY A 45 -19.18 -5.77 18.62
CA GLY A 45 -20.53 -5.45 19.01
C GLY A 45 -21.36 -6.71 19.27
N TYR A 46 -22.68 -6.57 19.18
CA TYR A 46 -23.59 -7.71 19.27
C TYR A 46 -23.38 -8.67 18.08
N PRO A 47 -23.41 -10.00 18.30
CA PRO A 47 -23.15 -10.99 17.26
C PRO A 47 -23.92 -10.75 15.96
N GLU A 48 -25.21 -10.44 16.04
CA GLU A 48 -26.09 -10.24 14.90
C GLU A 48 -25.71 -8.98 14.11
N SER A 49 -25.40 -7.89 14.82
CA SER A 49 -24.96 -6.64 14.20
C SER A 49 -23.60 -6.80 13.53
N VAL A 50 -22.68 -7.51 14.18
CA VAL A 50 -21.34 -7.76 13.65
C VAL A 50 -21.40 -8.61 12.39
N GLN A 51 -22.19 -9.68 12.41
CA GLN A 51 -22.39 -10.55 11.25
C GLN A 51 -23.04 -9.80 10.09
N ALA A 52 -24.11 -9.06 10.34
CA ALA A 52 -24.79 -8.29 9.30
C ALA A 52 -23.88 -7.22 8.66
N ILE A 53 -23.11 -6.47 9.45
CA ILE A 53 -22.13 -5.51 8.90
C ILE A 53 -21.04 -6.22 8.10
N ALA A 54 -20.53 -7.36 8.58
CA ALA A 54 -19.53 -8.13 7.84
C ALA A 54 -20.07 -8.61 6.48
N ASP A 55 -21.33 -9.02 6.41
CA ASP A 55 -22.01 -9.43 5.17
C ASP A 55 -22.23 -8.26 4.21
N VAL A 56 -22.59 -7.09 4.74
CA VAL A 56 -22.69 -5.85 3.96
C VAL A 56 -21.35 -5.46 3.35
N ILE A 57 -20.27 -5.50 4.14
CA ILE A 57 -18.93 -5.15 3.64
C ILE A 57 -18.52 -6.11 2.52
N PHE A 58 -18.71 -7.41 2.71
CA PHE A 58 -18.31 -8.40 1.73
C PHE A 58 -19.19 -8.43 0.49
N SER A 59 -20.47 -8.06 0.60
CA SER A 59 -21.32 -7.88 -0.58
C SER A 59 -20.96 -6.63 -1.40
N GLY A 60 -20.05 -5.78 -0.91
CA GLY A 60 -19.63 -4.54 -1.58
C GLY A 60 -20.50 -3.33 -1.21
N GLY A 61 -21.17 -3.38 -0.06
CA GLY A 61 -21.98 -2.27 0.45
C GLY A 61 -21.16 -1.03 0.80
N THR A 62 -21.85 0.07 1.05
CA THR A 62 -21.22 1.30 1.57
C THR A 62 -21.50 1.41 3.06
N ILE A 63 -20.46 1.55 3.86
CA ILE A 63 -20.57 1.76 5.31
C ILE A 63 -20.28 3.21 5.67
N GLU A 64 -20.89 3.68 6.73
CA GLU A 64 -20.69 5.02 7.28
C GLU A 64 -19.75 4.92 8.48
N THR A 65 -18.76 5.79 8.58
CA THR A 65 -17.94 5.93 9.77
C THR A 65 -18.03 7.35 10.31
N ARG A 66 -18.08 7.51 11.64
CA ARG A 66 -18.09 8.83 12.27
C ARG A 66 -16.71 9.18 12.81
N LEU A 67 -16.04 10.10 12.13
CA LEU A 67 -14.68 10.55 12.46
C LEU A 67 -14.71 12.06 12.75
N ASP A 68 -14.27 12.45 13.95
CA ASP A 68 -14.25 13.85 14.41
C ASP A 68 -15.58 14.60 14.20
N GLY A 69 -16.69 13.92 14.42
CA GLY A 69 -18.04 14.47 14.26
C GLY A 69 -18.53 14.55 12.81
N LYS A 70 -17.72 14.16 11.81
CA LYS A 70 -18.10 14.09 10.40
C LYS A 70 -18.39 12.64 10.00
N THR A 71 -19.52 12.44 9.33
CA THR A 71 -19.83 11.15 8.69
C THR A 71 -19.02 11.03 7.40
N GLN A 72 -18.27 9.93 7.27
CA GLN A 72 -17.57 9.57 6.06
C GLN A 72 -18.14 8.28 5.50
N LEU A 73 -18.38 8.26 4.19
CA LEU A 73 -18.84 7.08 3.48
C LEU A 73 -17.62 6.31 2.97
N LEU A 74 -17.57 5.01 3.27
CA LEU A 74 -16.53 4.10 2.82
C LEU A 74 -17.17 3.06 1.90
N LYS A 75 -16.70 3.00 0.65
CA LYS A 75 -17.11 1.98 -0.31
C LYS A 75 -16.35 0.68 -0.01
N CYS A 76 -17.04 -0.44 -0.05
CA CYS A 76 -16.43 -1.75 0.11
C CYS A 76 -16.29 -2.45 -1.25
N MET A 77 -15.26 -3.29 -1.39
CA MET A 77 -15.03 -4.11 -2.58
C MET A 77 -15.81 -5.44 -2.48
N PRO A 78 -16.68 -5.79 -3.44
CA PRO A 78 -17.45 -7.02 -3.36
C PRO A 78 -16.52 -8.25 -3.43
N ARG A 79 -16.69 -9.19 -2.49
CA ARG A 79 -15.93 -10.45 -2.37
C ARG A 79 -14.40 -10.30 -2.27
N GLY A 80 -13.90 -9.09 -2.02
CA GLY A 80 -12.46 -8.80 -1.96
C GLY A 80 -11.88 -8.79 -0.55
N TYR A 81 -12.53 -9.41 0.45
CA TYR A 81 -12.08 -9.37 1.84
C TYR A 81 -11.96 -10.76 2.48
N ARG A 82 -10.83 -11.04 3.11
CA ARG A 82 -10.67 -12.13 4.08
C ARG A 82 -11.36 -11.75 5.39
N ARG A 83 -12.25 -12.62 5.86
CA ARG A 83 -13.00 -12.42 7.10
C ARG A 83 -12.48 -13.34 8.20
N GLN A 84 -12.32 -12.79 9.40
CA GLN A 84 -12.08 -13.56 10.62
C GLN A 84 -13.10 -13.11 11.67
N LEU A 85 -13.95 -14.04 12.10
CA LEU A 85 -14.98 -13.81 13.11
C LEU A 85 -14.57 -14.53 14.39
N ALA A 86 -14.62 -13.84 15.51
CA ALA A 86 -14.42 -14.40 16.84
C ALA A 86 -15.57 -14.02 17.75
N HIS A 87 -16.03 -14.96 18.57
CA HIS A 87 -17.11 -14.74 19.53
C HIS A 87 -16.64 -15.12 20.94
N ASP A 88 -16.99 -14.34 21.95
CA ASP A 88 -16.71 -14.63 23.37
C ASP A 88 -17.97 -14.99 24.17
N GLY A 89 -19.09 -15.18 23.48
CA GLY A 89 -20.39 -15.53 24.03
C GLY A 89 -21.40 -14.38 23.95
N VAL A 90 -21.10 -13.25 24.59
CA VAL A 90 -22.01 -12.07 24.62
C VAL A 90 -21.67 -11.09 23.49
N TYR A 91 -20.40 -11.00 23.10
CA TYR A 91 -19.95 -10.12 22.04
C TYR A 91 -19.27 -10.91 20.93
N ALA A 92 -19.33 -10.32 19.73
CA ALA A 92 -18.57 -10.78 18.59
C ALA A 92 -17.61 -9.69 18.13
N THR A 93 -16.54 -10.15 17.50
CA THR A 93 -15.57 -9.30 16.81
C THR A 93 -15.38 -9.84 15.40
N ALA A 94 -15.27 -8.93 14.45
CA ALA A 94 -14.96 -9.22 13.06
C ALA A 94 -13.72 -8.44 12.65
N THR A 95 -12.80 -9.13 12.00
CA THR A 95 -11.68 -8.54 11.28
C THR A 95 -11.86 -8.83 9.79
N LEU A 96 -11.98 -7.78 8.98
CA LEU A 96 -12.05 -7.87 7.53
C LEU A 96 -10.82 -7.18 6.95
N MET A 97 -10.10 -7.87 6.09
CA MET A 97 -8.90 -7.35 5.42
C MET A 97 -9.02 -7.60 3.92
N ALA A 98 -8.77 -6.59 3.12
CA ALA A 98 -8.81 -6.67 1.67
C ALA A 98 -7.75 -7.67 1.22
N ASN A 99 -8.14 -8.53 0.29
CA ASN A 99 -7.23 -9.49 -0.29
C ASN A 99 -6.24 -8.75 -1.20
N ASP A 100 -5.00 -9.23 -1.25
CA ASP A 100 -3.95 -8.75 -2.15
C ASP A 100 -4.20 -9.17 -3.63
N ASP A 101 -5.46 -9.37 -4.01
CA ASP A 101 -5.98 -10.35 -4.99
C ASP A 101 -5.08 -10.74 -6.18
N THR A 102 -4.90 -12.06 -6.36
CA THR A 102 -5.64 -12.86 -7.36
C THR A 102 -5.70 -14.33 -6.91
N GLN A 103 -6.68 -14.70 -6.06
CA GLN A 103 -7.25 -16.06 -5.88
C GLN A 103 -7.87 -16.16 -4.49
N THR A 104 -9.19 -16.10 -4.41
CA THR A 104 -9.97 -17.01 -3.54
C THR A 104 -11.47 -16.99 -3.87
N ALA A 105 -11.85 -16.47 -5.03
CA ALA A 105 -13.22 -16.56 -5.54
C ALA A 105 -13.35 -17.56 -6.70
N ALA A 106 -12.64 -18.68 -6.66
CA ALA A 106 -13.00 -19.91 -7.38
C ALA A 106 -12.15 -21.09 -6.88
N THR A 107 -12.76 -22.26 -6.90
CA THR A 107 -12.16 -23.62 -6.79
C THR A 107 -11.93 -24.13 -5.35
N ASP A 108 -13.01 -24.65 -4.78
CA ASP A 108 -12.98 -26.01 -4.22
C ASP A 108 -12.44 -26.97 -5.29
N GLU A 109 -11.66 -27.96 -4.87
CA GLU A 109 -11.04 -29.06 -5.65
C GLU A 109 -9.58 -28.82 -6.05
N GLU A 110 -8.71 -29.49 -5.28
CA GLU A 110 -7.48 -30.20 -5.68
C GLU A 110 -6.74 -29.67 -6.92
N ASP A 111 -5.60 -28.99 -6.70
CA ASP A 111 -4.39 -29.19 -7.50
C ASP A 111 -3.18 -28.60 -6.76
N GLU A 112 -2.36 -29.49 -6.22
CA GLU A 112 -0.94 -29.23 -5.97
C GLU A 112 -0.27 -28.93 -7.32
N GLU A 113 0.70 -28.00 -7.32
CA GLU A 113 1.52 -27.59 -8.48
C GLU A 113 0.94 -26.47 -9.38
N ASN A 114 1.25 -25.21 -9.06
CA ASN A 114 1.66 -24.24 -10.08
C ASN A 114 2.42 -23.04 -9.48
N LEU A 115 3.76 -23.16 -9.47
CA LEU A 115 4.73 -22.08 -9.31
C LEU A 115 4.76 -21.14 -10.55
N GLN A 116 3.60 -20.71 -11.01
CA GLN A 116 3.45 -19.71 -12.06
C GLN A 116 2.39 -18.73 -11.62
N GLU A 117 2.78 -17.81 -10.75
CA GLU A 117 1.98 -16.67 -10.37
C GLU A 117 1.78 -15.75 -11.60
N GLU A 118 0.70 -15.97 -12.34
CA GLU A 118 0.37 -15.33 -13.61
C GLU A 118 0.26 -13.79 -13.52
N LEU A 119 1.11 -13.10 -14.30
CA LEU A 119 0.85 -12.06 -15.32
C LEU A 119 -0.22 -10.94 -15.15
N GLN A 120 -0.95 -10.86 -14.04
CA GLN A 120 -1.95 -9.80 -13.80
C GLN A 120 -1.41 -8.71 -12.86
N PRO A 121 -1.79 -7.44 -13.04
CA PRO A 121 -1.45 -6.37 -12.10
C PRO A 121 -2.06 -6.67 -10.73
N ARG A 122 -1.24 -6.64 -9.67
CA ARG A 122 -1.66 -6.98 -8.29
C ARG A 122 -1.71 -5.73 -7.43
N THR A 123 -2.68 -5.67 -6.52
CA THR A 123 -2.73 -4.63 -5.48
C THR A 123 -2.38 -5.27 -4.15
N CYS A 124 -1.21 -4.93 -3.60
CA CYS A 124 -0.73 -5.46 -2.33
C CYS A 124 -0.91 -4.44 -1.21
N TYR A 125 -1.33 -4.90 -0.04
CA TYR A 125 -1.41 -4.11 1.18
C TYR A 125 -0.21 -4.43 2.09
N LEU A 126 0.57 -3.40 2.40
CA LEU A 126 1.75 -3.49 3.27
C LEU A 126 1.43 -2.84 4.62
N PHE A 127 1.68 -3.56 5.71
CA PHE A 127 1.46 -3.07 7.07
C PHE A 127 2.80 -2.98 7.80
N CYS A 128 3.07 -1.83 8.43
CA CYS A 128 4.30 -1.61 9.16
C CYS A 128 4.04 -0.80 10.45
N PRO A 129 4.88 -0.95 11.48
CA PRO A 129 4.87 -0.03 12.62
C PRO A 129 5.06 1.42 12.16
N ALA A 130 4.44 2.37 12.85
CA ALA A 130 4.46 3.77 12.42
C ALA A 130 5.89 4.32 12.28
N GLY A 131 6.23 4.81 11.09
CA GLY A 131 7.55 5.38 10.77
C GLY A 131 8.68 4.36 10.53
N ASP A 132 8.38 3.05 10.51
CA ASP A 132 9.39 2.02 10.29
C ASP A 132 9.56 1.70 8.78
N LYS A 133 10.49 2.42 8.15
CA LYS A 133 10.82 2.23 6.73
C LYS A 133 11.54 0.91 6.45
N ASP A 134 12.26 0.38 7.44
CA ASP A 134 12.95 -0.91 7.30
C ASP A 134 11.94 -2.03 7.17
N ARG A 135 10.95 -2.07 8.07
CA ARG A 135 9.84 -3.02 7.98
C ARG A 135 8.99 -2.85 6.72
N LEU A 136 8.73 -1.62 6.30
CA LEU A 136 8.02 -1.37 5.04
C LEU A 136 8.78 -1.96 3.84
N TYR A 137 10.11 -1.84 3.84
CA TYR A 137 10.93 -2.39 2.77
C TYR A 137 11.03 -3.92 2.81
N GLU A 138 11.13 -4.52 4.00
CA GLU A 138 11.06 -5.98 4.16
C GLU A 138 9.73 -6.56 3.65
N GLU A 139 8.61 -5.91 3.96
CA GLU A 139 7.29 -6.33 3.45
C GLU A 139 7.18 -6.13 1.93
N LEU A 140 7.76 -5.06 1.40
CA LEU A 140 7.88 -4.86 -0.05
C LEU A 140 8.70 -6.00 -0.70
N ASP A 141 9.90 -6.27 -0.18
CA ASP A 141 10.80 -7.31 -0.69
C ASP A 141 10.16 -8.70 -0.63
N ARG A 142 9.41 -9.01 0.43
CA ARG A 142 8.64 -10.27 0.53
C ARG A 142 7.56 -10.40 -0.53
N LYS A 143 6.97 -9.28 -0.96
CA LYS A 143 5.85 -9.25 -1.92
C LYS A 143 6.30 -9.10 -3.37
N THR A 144 7.54 -8.69 -3.62
CA THR A 144 8.13 -8.57 -4.96
C THR A 144 8.97 -9.79 -5.29
N ALA A 145 8.89 -10.28 -6.53
CA ALA A 145 9.77 -11.34 -7.02
C ALA A 145 11.19 -10.83 -7.35
N ALA A 146 11.33 -9.52 -7.56
CA ALA A 146 12.61 -8.88 -7.85
C ALA A 146 13.47 -8.77 -6.57
N PRO A 147 14.74 -9.25 -6.58
CA PRO A 147 15.60 -9.13 -5.41
C PRO A 147 15.94 -7.67 -5.15
N LEU A 148 15.46 -7.11 -4.04
CA LEU A 148 15.72 -5.72 -3.68
C LEU A 148 17.05 -5.60 -2.92
N ILE A 149 17.89 -4.66 -3.33
CA ILE A 149 19.18 -4.42 -2.68
C ILE A 149 18.98 -3.43 -1.52
N PRO A 150 19.23 -3.82 -0.25
CA PRO A 150 18.96 -2.97 0.92
C PRO A 150 19.63 -1.58 0.87
N ALA A 151 20.78 -1.46 0.21
CA ALA A 151 21.48 -0.17 0.03
C ALA A 151 20.67 0.86 -0.79
N PHE A 152 19.69 0.39 -1.59
CA PHE A 152 18.81 1.23 -2.40
C PHE A 152 17.43 1.44 -1.77
N ARG A 153 17.23 1.00 -0.51
CA ARG A 153 15.95 1.09 0.22
C ARG A 153 15.25 2.43 0.05
N ASP A 154 15.91 3.50 0.47
CA ASP A 154 15.30 4.84 0.48
C ASP A 154 14.98 5.32 -0.95
N TYR A 155 15.85 5.02 -1.91
CA TYR A 155 15.62 5.36 -3.32
C TYR A 155 14.42 4.60 -3.92
N VAL A 156 14.29 3.31 -3.64
CA VAL A 156 13.17 2.49 -4.15
C VAL A 156 11.85 2.98 -3.58
N LEU A 157 11.78 3.18 -2.25
CA LEU A 157 10.59 3.68 -1.58
C LEU A 157 10.20 5.06 -2.11
N ASP A 158 11.14 6.01 -2.16
CA ASP A 158 10.87 7.37 -2.64
C ASP A 158 10.45 7.39 -4.11
N ALA A 159 11.05 6.54 -4.96
CA ALA A 159 10.69 6.44 -6.37
C ALA A 159 9.29 5.85 -6.59
N LEU A 160 8.93 4.80 -5.85
CA LEU A 160 7.59 4.20 -5.92
C LEU A 160 6.52 5.18 -5.40
N ILE A 161 6.82 5.92 -4.33
CA ILE A 161 5.94 6.97 -3.81
C ILE A 161 5.79 8.11 -4.82
N ALA A 162 6.88 8.57 -5.43
CA ALA A 162 6.86 9.65 -6.41
C ALA A 162 6.09 9.28 -7.69
N ARG A 163 6.13 8.01 -8.10
CA ARG A 163 5.33 7.49 -9.22
C ARG A 163 3.85 7.30 -8.87
N GLY A 164 3.54 7.18 -7.58
CA GLY A 164 2.20 6.86 -7.07
C GLY A 164 1.88 5.36 -7.08
N ASP A 165 2.88 4.51 -7.32
CA ASP A 165 2.76 3.05 -7.27
C ASP A 165 2.67 2.56 -5.82
N LEU A 166 3.34 3.24 -4.89
CA LEU A 166 3.25 3.02 -3.44
C LEU A 166 2.57 4.22 -2.79
N ARG A 167 1.41 4.03 -2.17
CA ARG A 167 0.61 5.11 -1.58
C ARG A 167 0.28 4.83 -0.13
N GLN A 168 0.43 5.84 0.72
CA GLN A 168 0.07 5.74 2.13
C GLN A 168 -1.44 5.79 2.27
N MET A 169 -1.97 4.87 3.07
CA MET A 169 -3.39 4.78 3.37
C MET A 169 -3.72 5.54 4.65
N THR A 170 -4.99 5.86 4.84
CA THR A 170 -5.43 6.43 6.11
C THR A 170 -5.65 5.30 7.11
N VAL A 171 -4.84 5.27 8.16
CA VAL A 171 -4.96 4.33 9.27
C VAL A 171 -5.48 5.04 10.50
N LEU A 172 -6.55 4.51 11.07
CA LEU A 172 -7.11 4.94 12.33
C LEU A 172 -7.12 3.73 13.25
N SER A 173 -6.22 3.71 14.23
CA SER A 173 -6.18 2.65 15.22
C SER A 173 -6.12 3.23 16.63
N LEU A 174 -6.92 2.65 17.51
CA LEU A 174 -7.01 3.05 18.92
C LEU A 174 -6.03 2.30 19.81
N ARG A 175 -5.53 1.13 19.36
CA ARG A 175 -4.63 0.29 20.15
C ARG A 175 -3.17 0.50 19.79
N GLU A 176 -2.84 0.51 18.50
CA GLU A 176 -1.45 0.49 18.03
C GLU A 176 -1.24 1.54 16.95
N ARG A 177 -0.12 2.27 17.00
CA ARG A 177 0.27 3.16 15.92
C ARG A 177 0.94 2.35 14.81
N MET A 178 0.25 2.21 13.69
CA MET A 178 0.74 1.51 12.50
C MET A 178 0.49 2.35 11.25
N ASP A 179 1.34 2.18 10.25
CA ASP A 179 1.18 2.73 8.92
C ASP A 179 0.79 1.60 7.96
N ALA A 180 -0.17 1.89 7.09
CA ALA A 180 -0.59 0.98 6.02
C ALA A 180 -0.34 1.65 4.67
N TRP A 181 0.13 0.85 3.72
CA TRP A 181 0.47 1.28 2.37
C TRP A 181 -0.20 0.36 1.36
N VAL A 182 -0.63 0.93 0.25
CA VAL A 182 -1.11 0.19 -0.91
C VAL A 182 -0.04 0.26 -2.00
N LEU A 183 0.37 -0.89 -2.50
CA LEU A 183 1.32 -1.05 -3.58
C LEU A 183 0.59 -1.59 -4.81
N GLN A 184 0.65 -0.87 -5.91
CA GLN A 184 0.19 -1.34 -7.22
C GLN A 184 1.37 -1.94 -7.95
N LEU A 185 1.39 -3.26 -8.09
CA LEU A 185 2.38 -3.99 -8.88
C LEU A 185 1.84 -4.18 -10.29
N LEU A 186 2.65 -3.80 -11.27
CA LEU A 186 2.41 -4.14 -12.67
C LEU A 186 2.75 -5.62 -12.91
N PRO A 187 2.24 -6.25 -13.99
CA PRO A 187 2.67 -7.59 -14.36
C PRO A 187 4.20 -7.69 -14.38
N GLU A 188 4.74 -8.79 -13.84
CA GLU A 188 6.19 -9.06 -13.75
C GLU A 188 6.99 -8.04 -12.93
N ASP A 189 6.34 -7.31 -12.01
CA ASP A 189 6.97 -6.28 -11.17
C ASP A 189 7.70 -5.20 -11.99
N ARG A 190 7.24 -4.93 -13.22
CA ARG A 190 7.92 -4.01 -14.16
C ARG A 190 8.15 -2.63 -13.57
N ASN A 191 7.24 -2.14 -12.73
CA ASN A 191 7.39 -0.87 -12.02
C ASN A 191 8.60 -0.88 -11.07
N VAL A 192 8.79 -1.96 -10.31
CA VAL A 192 9.91 -2.13 -9.38
C VAL A 192 11.21 -2.32 -10.14
N ILE A 193 11.23 -3.17 -11.18
CA ILE A 193 12.40 -3.39 -12.04
C ILE A 193 12.85 -2.08 -12.69
N GLU A 194 11.92 -1.29 -13.25
CA GLU A 194 12.26 0.01 -13.84
C GLU A 194 12.85 0.99 -12.83
N VAL A 195 12.37 0.99 -11.58
CA VAL A 195 12.93 1.82 -10.51
C VAL A 195 14.37 1.40 -10.24
N LEU A 196 14.61 0.10 -10.08
CA LEU A 196 15.95 -0.46 -9.83
C LEU A 196 16.91 -0.13 -10.98
N GLU A 197 16.51 -0.34 -12.24
CA GLU A 197 17.33 -0.03 -13.43
C GLU A 197 17.72 1.45 -13.48
N ARG A 198 16.78 2.36 -13.16
CA ARG A 198 17.06 3.80 -13.09
C ARG A 198 18.03 4.13 -11.95
N GLY A 199 17.89 3.47 -10.80
CA GLY A 199 18.76 3.66 -9.64
C GLY A 199 20.21 3.28 -9.96
N VAL A 200 20.41 2.13 -10.60
CA VAL A 200 21.72 1.66 -11.06
C VAL A 200 22.32 2.61 -12.10
N ARG A 201 21.54 3.03 -13.11
CA ARG A 201 22.00 3.96 -14.16
C ARG A 201 22.42 5.31 -13.59
N GLY A 202 21.66 5.84 -12.61
CA GLY A 202 21.98 7.09 -11.94
C GLY A 202 23.27 7.03 -11.11
N CYS A 203 23.58 5.88 -10.50
CA CYS A 203 24.84 5.67 -9.78
C CYS A 203 26.04 5.62 -10.74
N TYR A 204 25.88 4.96 -11.88
CA TYR A 204 26.92 4.89 -12.91
C TYR A 204 27.27 6.27 -13.49
N GLN A 205 26.28 7.15 -13.65
CA GLN A 205 26.49 8.51 -14.16
C GLN A 205 27.14 9.46 -13.14
N ARG A 206 26.87 9.27 -11.84
CA ARG A 206 27.53 10.05 -10.77
C ARG A 206 28.98 9.63 -10.54
N HIS A 207 29.31 8.35 -10.72
CA HIS A 207 30.68 7.85 -10.55
C HIS A 207 31.50 7.80 -11.86
N GLY A 208 30.88 7.80 -13.04
CA GLY A 208 31.54 7.73 -14.35
C GLY A 208 31.77 9.08 -15.05
N GLY A 209 31.62 10.21 -14.35
CA GLY A 209 31.57 11.55 -14.95
C GLY A 209 32.74 12.50 -14.63
N HIS A 210 33.88 12.00 -14.16
CA HIS A 210 35.07 12.84 -13.95
C HIS A 210 36.35 12.22 -14.49
N ASP A 211 36.39 11.96 -15.80
CA ASP A 211 37.64 12.06 -16.54
C ASP A 211 37.40 12.84 -17.84
N ARG A 212 37.57 14.17 -17.75
CA ARG A 212 37.90 14.97 -18.92
C ARG A 212 39.35 15.38 -18.73
N SER A 213 40.24 14.51 -19.19
CA SER A 213 41.55 14.85 -19.74
C SER A 213 41.48 16.15 -20.53
N ARG A 214 41.76 17.28 -19.86
CA ARG A 214 42.04 18.57 -20.48
C ARG A 214 43.54 18.64 -20.70
N THR A 215 44.00 17.95 -21.74
CA THR A 215 45.27 18.27 -22.37
C THR A 215 44.94 19.11 -23.60
N PRO A 216 45.21 20.43 -23.63
CA PRO A 216 45.27 21.12 -24.90
C PRO A 216 46.65 20.81 -25.50
N ALA A 217 46.71 19.76 -26.33
CA ALA A 217 47.81 19.56 -27.26
C ALA A 217 47.83 20.72 -28.26
N GLY A 218 49.03 21.26 -28.49
CA GLY A 218 49.25 22.53 -29.13
C GLY A 218 48.90 22.61 -30.61
N ARG A 219 48.78 23.86 -31.06
CA ARG A 219 48.83 24.23 -32.47
C ARG A 219 49.79 25.42 -32.61
N ALA A 220 50.97 25.08 -33.11
CA ALA A 220 51.99 25.84 -33.85
C ALA A 220 52.06 27.39 -33.73
N ASP A 221 53.26 27.86 -33.35
CA ASP A 221 53.86 29.08 -33.91
C ASP A 221 55.40 28.89 -34.04
N PRO A 222 56.01 29.02 -35.24
CA PRO A 222 57.46 29.07 -35.44
C PRO A 222 57.97 30.54 -35.55
N PRO A 223 59.30 30.78 -35.58
CA PRO A 223 59.94 31.71 -34.66
C PRO A 223 60.25 33.12 -35.20
N ASP A 224 60.46 34.02 -34.24
CA ASP A 224 61.33 35.21 -34.22
C ASP A 224 61.73 35.87 -35.54
N ARG A 225 61.18 37.07 -35.77
CA ARG A 225 61.89 38.15 -36.48
C ARG A 225 62.16 39.31 -35.54
N LEU A 226 63.31 39.23 -34.88
CA LEU A 226 64.05 40.40 -34.40
C LEU A 226 64.24 41.38 -35.56
N ARG A 227 63.70 42.59 -35.42
CA ARG A 227 64.19 43.79 -36.11
C ARG A 227 64.44 44.87 -35.06
N HIS A 228 65.65 44.87 -34.54
CA HIS A 228 66.34 46.09 -34.16
C HIS A 228 67.46 46.31 -35.20
N PHE A 229 67.49 47.54 -35.73
CA PHE A 229 68.44 48.12 -36.69
C PHE A 229 68.29 47.73 -38.17
#